data_AF-A0A3P1T4D1-F1
#
_entry.id   AF-A0A3P1T4D1-F1
#
_cell.length_a   1.000
_cell.length_b   1.000
_cell.length_c   1.000
_cell.angle_alpha   90.00
_cell.angle_beta   90.00
_cell.angle_gamma   90.00
#
_symmetry.space_group_name_H-M   'P 1'
#
loop_
_entity.id
_entity.type
_entity.pdbx_description
1 polymer ?
#
loop_
_entity_poly.entity_id
_entity_poly.type
_entity_poly.pdbx_seq_one_letter_code
_entity_poly.pdbx_strand_id
1 'polypeptide(L)'
;MALPLDDIASPTERIRRKLAVARLVDHFRDVFGAASHDYVLHPPLELDTVRRFEATRRITLPEACVRFITEVGDGGPRHPGHTNDGLGAGPGHGIIPLEHEEHSWQETITPGEVTDDEWRSVFHGADRPDRDILARIQDAVLPVSEGGCGAFHGLILCGPLAGSVIHAMGDGDFLETPPAIVADDFLTWYEAWLDHALGDGVPRAWRDPGRGPGQLFDDLAAGVADDTAARRKRFHLQLIGGLPGLDPEQIALLQEYRRTARDERVRDHCLALLAQFDPDATRPLLDHATDALLIHILVTRAPSLTPSFTDRLNQMRTKSQDHADAVDLIRRV
;
A
#
# COMPACT_ATOMS: atom_id res chain seq x y z
N MET A 1 16.98 5.78 2.02
CA MET A 1 17.18 6.97 2.87
C MET A 1 16.50 6.67 4.20
N ALA A 2 17.19 6.73 5.35
CA ALA A 2 16.54 6.47 6.64
C ALA A 2 15.49 7.56 6.86
N LEU A 3 14.24 7.17 7.08
CA LEU A 3 13.17 8.11 7.31
C LEU A 3 13.30 8.63 8.75
N PRO A 4 12.97 9.89 9.04
CA PRO A 4 12.97 10.43 10.41
C PRO A 4 12.07 9.67 11.42
N LEU A 5 11.33 8.68 10.93
CA LEU A 5 10.43 7.81 11.69
C LEU A 5 11.15 6.57 12.26
N ASP A 6 12.33 6.22 11.75
CA ASP A 6 13.05 5.01 12.15
C ASP A 6 13.59 5.07 13.59
N ASP A 7 13.75 6.29 14.13
CA ASP A 7 14.18 6.54 15.53
C ASP A 7 13.08 6.26 16.58
N ILE A 8 11.85 5.96 16.15
CA ILE A 8 10.74 5.64 17.05
C ILE A 8 10.93 4.21 17.59
N ALA A 9 11.07 4.08 18.91
CA ALA A 9 11.36 2.79 19.55
C ALA A 9 10.20 1.77 19.47
N SER A 10 8.94 2.22 19.42
CA SER A 10 7.79 1.32 19.31
C SER A 10 7.46 1.03 17.84
N PRO A 11 7.50 -0.24 17.38
CA PRO A 11 7.16 -0.60 16.01
C PRO A 11 5.73 -0.22 15.61
N THR A 12 4.76 -0.40 16.52
CA THR A 12 3.35 -0.09 16.26
C THR A 12 3.11 1.42 16.09
N GLU A 13 3.78 2.25 16.89
CA GLU A 13 3.73 3.72 16.73
C GLU A 13 4.40 4.16 15.42
N ARG A 14 5.53 3.55 15.07
CA ARG A 14 6.23 3.84 13.83
C ARG A 14 5.37 3.49 12.61
N ILE A 15 4.70 2.34 12.63
CA ILE A 15 3.73 1.93 11.60
C ILE A 15 2.59 2.95 11.47
N ARG A 16 1.93 3.36 12.58
CA ARG A 16 0.85 4.36 12.53
C ARG A 16 1.29 5.65 11.86
N ARG A 17 2.48 6.15 12.20
CA ARG A 17 3.02 7.38 11.60
C ARG A 17 3.41 7.18 10.15
N LYS A 18 4.04 6.05 9.80
CA LYS A 18 4.39 5.71 8.42
C LYS A 18 3.13 5.61 7.55
N LEU A 19 2.01 5.08 8.05
CA LEU A 19 0.70 5.10 7.37
C LEU A 19 0.19 6.53 7.13
N ALA A 20 0.21 7.38 8.16
CA ALA A 20 -0.22 8.78 8.03
C ALA A 20 0.65 9.53 7.01
N VAL A 21 1.97 9.31 7.03
CA VAL A 21 2.90 9.90 6.06
C VAL A 21 2.68 9.32 4.67
N ALA A 22 2.49 8.01 4.52
CA ALA A 22 2.24 7.38 3.22
C ALA A 22 0.95 7.91 2.59
N ARG A 23 -0.08 8.13 3.42
CA ARG A 23 -1.33 8.76 3.00
C ARG A 23 -1.12 10.15 2.39
N LEU A 24 -0.15 10.92 2.88
CA LEU A 24 0.17 12.26 2.40
C LEU A 24 1.14 12.21 1.20
N VAL A 25 2.19 11.40 1.31
CA VAL A 25 3.26 11.31 0.30
C VAL A 25 2.74 10.69 -0.98
N ASP A 26 1.96 9.62 -0.88
CA ASP A 26 1.28 9.00 -2.02
C ASP A 26 -0.12 9.59 -2.23
N HIS A 27 -0.18 10.92 -2.42
CA HIS A 27 -1.42 11.69 -2.64
C HIS A 27 -2.27 11.11 -3.77
N PHE A 28 -1.61 10.60 -4.82
CA PHE A 28 -2.23 10.06 -6.01
C PHE A 28 -2.58 8.57 -5.93
N ARG A 29 -2.19 7.87 -4.85
CA ARG A 29 -2.41 6.42 -4.66
C ARG A 29 -1.76 5.55 -5.73
N ASP A 30 -0.56 5.93 -6.11
CA ASP A 30 0.26 5.30 -7.14
C ASP A 30 0.87 3.97 -6.68
N VAL A 31 1.04 3.79 -5.36
CA VAL A 31 1.48 2.51 -4.82
C VAL A 31 0.42 1.46 -5.11
N PHE A 32 0.87 0.28 -5.56
CA PHE A 32 -0.02 -0.82 -5.88
C PHE A 32 -0.94 -1.13 -4.69
N GLY A 33 -2.26 -1.14 -4.94
CA GLY A 33 -3.27 -1.36 -3.91
C GLY A 33 -3.76 -0.13 -3.16
N ALA A 34 -2.97 0.95 -3.12
CA ALA A 34 -3.27 2.15 -2.34
C ALA A 34 -4.59 2.82 -2.77
N ALA A 35 -4.97 2.73 -4.04
CA ALA A 35 -6.23 3.26 -4.54
C ALA A 35 -7.46 2.51 -4.02
N SER A 36 -7.26 1.33 -3.41
CA SER A 36 -8.34 0.51 -2.85
C SER A 36 -8.51 0.72 -1.35
N HIS A 37 -7.44 0.94 -0.60
CA HIS A 37 -7.49 1.08 0.87
C HIS A 37 -7.11 2.48 1.39
N ASP A 38 -6.64 3.39 0.54
CA ASP A 38 -6.32 4.80 0.87
C ASP A 38 -5.36 5.02 2.05
N TYR A 39 -4.54 4.02 2.37
CA TYR A 39 -3.74 3.94 3.62
C TYR A 39 -4.56 4.06 4.91
N VAL A 40 -5.84 3.69 4.86
CA VAL A 40 -6.76 3.69 6.01
C VAL A 40 -6.89 2.28 6.58
N LEU A 41 -6.67 2.15 7.87
CA LEU A 41 -7.09 1.00 8.68
C LEU A 41 -8.37 1.35 9.44
N HIS A 42 -9.13 0.33 9.81
CA HIS A 42 -10.17 0.48 10.81
C HIS A 42 -9.57 0.59 12.22
N PRO A 43 -10.31 1.16 13.19
CA PRO A 43 -9.82 1.31 14.55
C PRO A 43 -9.33 -0.01 15.15
N PRO A 44 -8.33 0.03 16.06
CA PRO A 44 -7.85 -1.16 16.74
C PRO A 44 -8.97 -1.91 17.46
N LEU A 45 -8.88 -3.25 17.46
CA LEU A 45 -9.83 -4.08 18.18
C LEU A 45 -9.43 -4.22 19.65
N GLU A 46 -10.43 -4.38 20.51
CA GLU A 46 -10.21 -4.72 21.91
C GLU A 46 -9.55 -6.11 22.03
N LEU A 47 -8.64 -6.27 22.99
CA LEU A 47 -7.95 -7.55 23.21
C LEU A 47 -8.94 -8.70 23.46
N ASP A 48 -10.06 -8.43 24.15
CA ASP A 48 -11.11 -9.43 24.39
C ASP A 48 -11.77 -9.93 23.11
N THR A 49 -11.85 -9.10 22.06
CA THR A 49 -12.34 -9.53 20.74
C THR A 49 -11.34 -10.48 20.09
N VAL A 50 -10.05 -10.16 20.15
CA VAL A 50 -8.99 -11.04 19.64
C VAL A 50 -8.99 -12.39 20.37
N ARG A 51 -9.11 -12.40 21.70
CA ARG A 51 -9.18 -13.64 22.49
C ARG A 51 -10.42 -14.47 22.20
N ARG A 52 -11.57 -13.83 21.95
CA ARG A 52 -12.79 -14.55 21.51
C ARG A 52 -12.61 -15.18 20.15
N PHE A 53 -11.96 -14.49 19.22
CA PHE A 53 -11.63 -15.05 17.91
C PHE A 53 -10.73 -16.28 18.03
N GLU A 54 -9.62 -16.17 18.77
CA GLU A 54 -8.71 -17.29 19.06
C GLU A 54 -9.44 -18.49 19.68
N ALA A 55 -10.30 -18.25 20.68
CA ALA A 55 -11.08 -19.31 21.33
C ALA A 55 -12.09 -19.98 20.38
N THR A 56 -12.77 -19.18 19.56
CA THR A 56 -13.77 -19.67 18.58
C THR A 56 -13.11 -20.54 17.51
N ARG A 57 -11.92 -20.11 17.05
CA ARG A 57 -11.15 -20.81 16.00
C ARG A 57 -10.19 -21.87 16.54
N ARG A 58 -9.98 -21.93 17.85
CA ARG A 58 -9.00 -22.80 18.54
C ARG A 58 -7.57 -22.60 18.05
N ILE A 59 -7.20 -21.34 17.81
CA ILE A 59 -5.86 -20.94 17.39
C ILE A 59 -5.20 -20.05 18.44
N THR A 60 -3.91 -19.81 18.29
CA THR A 60 -3.19 -18.76 19.02
C THR A 60 -2.51 -17.88 18.01
N LEU A 61 -2.81 -16.58 18.03
CA LEU A 61 -2.20 -15.61 17.16
C LEU A 61 -0.80 -15.25 17.69
N PRO A 62 0.21 -15.17 16.80
CA PRO A 62 1.51 -14.62 17.15
C PRO A 62 1.41 -13.21 17.75
N GLU A 63 2.24 -12.93 18.77
CA GLU A 63 2.19 -11.68 19.55
C GLU A 63 2.27 -10.43 18.67
N ALA A 64 3.13 -10.43 17.65
CA ALA A 64 3.28 -9.31 16.72
C ALA A 64 1.97 -8.96 15.98
N CYS A 65 1.19 -9.98 15.59
CA CYS A 65 -0.11 -9.79 14.93
C CYS A 65 -1.16 -9.26 15.93
N VAL A 66 -1.21 -9.81 17.15
CA VAL A 66 -2.09 -9.31 18.21
C VAL A 66 -1.81 -7.84 18.51
N ARG A 67 -0.54 -7.46 18.61
CA ARG A 67 -0.13 -6.07 18.81
C ARG A 67 -0.54 -5.17 17.66
N PHE A 68 -0.40 -5.62 16.41
CA PHE A 68 -0.88 -4.86 15.26
C PHE A 68 -2.40 -4.59 15.36
N ILE A 69 -3.20 -5.62 15.59
CA ILE A 69 -4.65 -5.53 15.63
C ILE A 69 -5.15 -4.64 16.79
N THR A 70 -4.51 -4.74 17.95
CA THR A 70 -4.94 -4.04 19.18
C THR A 70 -4.32 -2.67 19.36
N GLU A 71 -3.20 -2.38 18.70
CA GLU A 71 -2.53 -1.09 18.78
C GLU A 71 -2.69 -0.29 17.48
N VAL A 72 -2.45 -0.86 16.31
CA VAL A 72 -2.40 -0.12 15.03
C VAL A 72 -3.78 0.01 14.40
N GLY A 73 -4.47 -1.11 14.20
CA GLY A 73 -5.75 -1.18 13.50
C GLY A 73 -5.99 -2.54 12.86
N ASP A 74 -7.13 -2.68 12.21
CA ASP A 74 -7.54 -3.90 11.51
C ASP A 74 -8.15 -3.55 10.14
N GLY A 75 -8.56 -4.55 9.36
CA GLY A 75 -9.66 -4.39 8.42
C GLY A 75 -10.99 -4.14 9.14
N GLY A 76 -12.08 -3.90 8.40
CA GLY A 76 -13.39 -3.69 9.00
C GLY A 76 -14.51 -3.67 7.99
N PRO A 77 -15.72 -3.20 8.33
CA PRO A 77 -16.84 -3.22 7.40
C PRO A 77 -16.60 -2.32 6.19
N ARG A 78 -17.08 -2.76 5.01
CA ARG A 78 -16.93 -2.07 3.73
C ARG A 78 -17.20 -0.56 3.84
N HIS A 79 -16.18 0.24 3.54
CA HIS A 79 -16.31 1.69 3.52
C HIS A 79 -17.06 2.13 2.24
N PRO A 80 -18.07 3.04 2.31
CA PRO A 80 -18.72 3.58 1.13
C PRO A 80 -17.68 4.18 0.15
N GLY A 81 -17.66 3.69 -1.10
CA GLY A 81 -16.72 4.12 -2.14
C GLY A 81 -15.51 3.21 -2.37
N HIS A 82 -15.27 2.23 -1.49
CA HIS A 82 -14.20 1.23 -1.63
C HIS A 82 -14.75 -0.05 -2.25
N THR A 83 -13.96 -0.73 -3.09
CA THR A 83 -14.36 -1.97 -3.77
C THR A 83 -13.93 -3.23 -3.05
N ASN A 84 -12.96 -3.12 -2.16
CA ASN A 84 -12.44 -4.25 -1.42
C ASN A 84 -13.34 -4.42 -0.20
N ASP A 85 -13.71 -5.67 0.09
CA ASP A 85 -14.79 -6.04 1.02
C ASP A 85 -14.43 -5.82 2.48
N GLY A 86 -13.98 -4.61 2.82
CA GLY A 86 -13.58 -4.26 4.18
C GLY A 86 -12.09 -4.39 4.49
N LEU A 87 -11.26 -4.69 3.48
CA LEU A 87 -9.81 -4.80 3.69
C LEU A 87 -9.22 -3.50 4.26
N GLY A 88 -8.38 -3.64 5.28
CA GLY A 88 -7.60 -2.55 5.86
C GLY A 88 -6.39 -2.22 4.99
N ALA A 89 -5.76 -1.07 5.21
CA ALA A 89 -4.53 -0.73 4.50
C ALA A 89 -3.42 -1.74 4.70
N GLY A 90 -2.77 -2.14 3.61
CA GLY A 90 -1.67 -3.09 3.66
C GLY A 90 -1.13 -3.41 2.27
N PRO A 91 -0.17 -4.35 2.19
CA PRO A 91 0.36 -4.82 0.92
C PRO A 91 -0.74 -5.35 0.00
N GLY A 92 -0.58 -5.13 -1.31
CA GLY A 92 -1.55 -5.57 -2.30
C GLY A 92 -2.92 -4.92 -2.09
N HIS A 93 -3.99 -5.70 -2.14
CA HIS A 93 -5.35 -5.21 -1.97
C HIS A 93 -5.70 -4.84 -0.52
N GLY A 94 -4.88 -5.25 0.47
CA GLY A 94 -5.01 -4.83 1.86
C GLY A 94 -4.92 -5.98 2.87
N ILE A 95 -5.11 -5.65 4.14
CA ILE A 95 -5.20 -6.57 5.28
C ILE A 95 -6.62 -7.11 5.41
N ILE A 96 -6.74 -8.43 5.55
CA ILE A 96 -8.02 -9.10 5.79
C ILE A 96 -8.45 -8.83 7.25
N PRO A 97 -9.68 -8.33 7.48
CA PRO A 97 -10.20 -8.11 8.84
C PRO A 97 -10.19 -9.38 9.67
N LEU A 98 -9.86 -9.29 10.96
CA LEU A 98 -9.83 -10.47 11.84
C LEU A 98 -11.17 -11.22 11.86
N GLU A 99 -12.29 -10.49 11.84
CA GLU A 99 -13.64 -11.05 11.83
C GLU A 99 -14.23 -11.18 10.41
N HIS A 100 -13.41 -11.31 9.36
CA HIS A 100 -13.87 -11.43 7.97
C HIS A 100 -14.47 -12.82 7.64
N GLU A 101 -15.49 -12.83 6.76
CA GLU A 101 -16.10 -14.06 6.26
C GLU A 101 -15.14 -14.91 5.43
N GLU A 102 -14.06 -14.38 4.85
CA GLU A 102 -13.07 -15.22 4.16
C GLU A 102 -12.31 -16.16 5.10
N HIS A 103 -12.19 -15.79 6.37
CA HIS A 103 -11.71 -16.73 7.37
C HIS A 103 -12.70 -17.88 7.58
N SER A 104 -13.96 -17.79 7.13
CA SER A 104 -14.94 -18.87 7.24
C SER A 104 -14.71 -20.04 6.27
N TRP A 105 -13.93 -19.86 5.19
CA TRP A 105 -13.58 -20.94 4.25
C TRP A 105 -12.52 -21.92 4.79
N GLN A 106 -11.72 -21.50 5.76
CA GLN A 106 -10.85 -22.40 6.53
C GLN A 106 -11.66 -22.93 7.73
N GLU A 107 -12.55 -23.90 7.47
CA GLU A 107 -13.53 -24.41 8.43
C GLU A 107 -12.91 -25.00 9.72
N THR A 108 -11.62 -25.33 9.76
CA THR A 108 -10.86 -25.48 11.01
C THR A 108 -9.37 -25.38 10.74
N ILE A 109 -8.71 -24.31 11.21
CA ILE A 109 -7.26 -24.32 11.40
C ILE A 109 -7.02 -25.38 12.48
N THR A 110 -6.61 -26.57 12.07
CA THR A 110 -6.27 -27.67 12.97
C THR A 110 -4.80 -27.90 12.75
N PRO A 111 -3.91 -27.18 13.45
CA PRO A 111 -2.51 -27.33 13.19
C PRO A 111 -2.13 -28.77 13.51
N GLY A 112 -1.83 -29.56 12.48
CA GLY A 112 -1.36 -30.91 12.63
C GLY A 112 -0.01 -30.90 13.34
N GLU A 113 0.41 -32.02 13.92
CA GLU A 113 1.73 -32.14 14.57
C GLU A 113 2.87 -32.17 13.53
N VAL A 114 3.15 -31.05 12.88
CA VAL A 114 4.27 -30.93 11.93
C VAL A 114 5.56 -30.76 12.72
N THR A 115 6.48 -31.70 12.55
CA THR A 115 7.79 -31.71 13.21
C THR A 115 8.70 -30.62 12.65
N ASP A 116 9.72 -30.21 13.41
CA ASP A 116 10.67 -29.19 12.97
C ASP A 116 11.40 -29.56 11.67
N ASP A 117 11.69 -30.84 11.46
CA ASP A 117 12.35 -31.34 10.24
C ASP A 117 11.41 -31.22 9.03
N GLU A 118 10.11 -31.48 9.20
CA GLU A 118 9.10 -31.29 8.16
C GLU A 118 8.93 -29.80 7.81
N TRP A 119 8.95 -28.89 8.79
CA TRP A 119 8.95 -27.45 8.52
C TRP A 119 10.17 -27.02 7.70
N ARG A 120 11.37 -27.50 8.08
CA ARG A 120 12.60 -27.17 7.32
C ARG A 120 12.59 -27.75 5.91
N SER A 121 11.96 -28.89 5.69
CA SER A 121 11.91 -29.50 4.35
C SER A 121 11.10 -28.65 3.35
N VAL A 122 10.05 -27.96 3.82
CA VAL A 122 9.23 -27.09 2.96
C VAL A 122 9.90 -25.76 2.64
N PHE A 123 10.50 -25.09 3.64
CA PHE A 123 11.04 -23.73 3.46
C PHE A 123 12.53 -23.67 3.15
N HIS A 124 13.28 -24.77 3.37
CA HIS A 124 14.73 -24.82 3.19
C HIS A 124 15.21 -26.06 2.40
N GLY A 125 14.30 -26.89 1.89
CA GLY A 125 14.62 -28.06 1.07
C GLY A 125 14.90 -27.70 -0.40
N ALA A 126 15.74 -28.50 -1.06
CA ALA A 126 16.06 -28.37 -2.49
C ALA A 126 15.13 -29.18 -3.41
N ASP A 127 14.31 -30.07 -2.85
CA ASP A 127 13.36 -30.93 -3.56
C ASP A 127 11.92 -30.46 -3.37
N ARG A 128 11.00 -30.93 -4.25
CA ARG A 128 9.56 -30.67 -4.10
C ARG A 128 9.08 -31.24 -2.75
N PRO A 129 8.52 -30.41 -1.86
CA PRO A 129 8.06 -30.87 -0.57
C PRO A 129 6.91 -31.88 -0.70
N ASP A 130 6.80 -32.77 0.28
CA ASP A 130 5.76 -33.79 0.33
C ASP A 130 4.37 -33.12 0.37
N ARG A 131 3.42 -33.66 -0.41
CA ARG A 131 2.07 -33.08 -0.55
C ARG A 131 1.28 -33.12 0.75
N ASP A 132 1.43 -34.18 1.55
CA ASP A 132 0.71 -34.31 2.83
C ASP A 132 1.29 -33.35 3.86
N ILE A 133 2.61 -33.12 3.84
CA ILE A 133 3.27 -32.11 4.68
C ILE A 133 2.82 -30.70 4.28
N LEU A 134 2.77 -30.39 2.98
CA LEU A 134 2.31 -29.10 2.47
C LEU A 134 0.86 -28.80 2.89
N ALA A 135 -0.04 -29.77 2.77
CA ALA A 135 -1.43 -29.60 3.18
C ALA A 135 -1.54 -29.28 4.68
N ARG A 136 -0.79 -29.99 5.53
CA ARG A 136 -0.78 -29.75 6.98
C ARG A 136 -0.20 -28.38 7.37
N ILE A 137 0.79 -27.89 6.60
CA ILE A 137 1.33 -26.54 6.78
C ILE A 137 0.34 -25.48 6.32
N GLN A 138 -0.37 -25.71 5.21
CA GLN A 138 -1.43 -24.82 4.73
C GLN A 138 -2.53 -24.66 5.78
N ASP A 139 -2.91 -25.75 6.48
CA ASP A 139 -3.86 -25.73 7.59
C ASP A 139 -3.36 -24.98 8.84
N ALA A 140 -2.06 -24.66 8.92
CA ALA A 140 -1.44 -23.91 10.01
C ALA A 140 -1.20 -22.42 9.66
N VAL A 141 -1.67 -21.98 8.49
CA VAL A 141 -1.46 -20.61 7.99
C VAL A 141 -2.78 -19.85 7.97
N LEU A 142 -2.79 -18.68 8.60
CA LEU A 142 -3.88 -17.71 8.52
C LEU A 142 -3.62 -16.72 7.38
N PRO A 143 -4.47 -16.63 6.35
CA PRO A 143 -4.38 -15.55 5.36
C PRO A 143 -4.53 -14.20 6.05
N VAL A 144 -3.63 -13.25 5.77
CA VAL A 144 -3.64 -11.91 6.39
C VAL A 144 -3.73 -10.77 5.38
N SER A 145 -3.43 -11.02 4.11
CA SER A 145 -3.51 -10.01 3.05
C SER A 145 -3.77 -10.64 1.70
N GLU A 146 -4.59 -9.97 0.90
CA GLU A 146 -4.85 -10.32 -0.49
C GLU A 146 -3.86 -9.58 -1.40
N GLY A 147 -2.99 -10.31 -2.10
CA GLY A 147 -2.01 -9.73 -3.03
C GLY A 147 -2.61 -9.40 -4.41
N GLY A 148 -3.76 -10.00 -4.76
CA GLY A 148 -4.35 -9.95 -6.10
C GLY A 148 -3.70 -10.92 -7.08
N CYS A 149 -4.39 -11.21 -8.19
CA CYS A 149 -3.93 -12.13 -9.24
C CYS A 149 -3.45 -13.50 -8.71
N GLY A 150 -4.13 -14.00 -7.67
CA GLY A 150 -3.82 -15.27 -7.00
C GLY A 150 -2.61 -15.24 -6.06
N ALA A 151 -2.03 -14.08 -5.79
CA ALA A 151 -1.03 -13.90 -4.73
C ALA A 151 -1.72 -13.58 -3.39
N PHE A 152 -1.21 -14.11 -2.29
CA PHE A 152 -1.63 -13.73 -0.93
C PHE A 152 -0.48 -13.84 0.06
N HIS A 153 -0.66 -13.20 1.23
CA HIS A 153 0.23 -13.35 2.36
C HIS A 153 -0.45 -14.11 3.50
N GLY A 154 0.28 -15.04 4.11
CA GLY A 154 -0.18 -15.85 5.21
C GLY A 154 0.70 -15.73 6.44
N LEU A 155 0.11 -15.85 7.62
CA LEU A 155 0.80 -15.86 8.92
C LEU A 155 0.85 -17.29 9.46
N ILE A 156 2.05 -17.78 9.75
CA ILE A 156 2.23 -19.10 10.37
C ILE A 156 1.82 -19.02 11.83
N LEU A 157 0.89 -19.90 12.25
CA LEU A 157 0.30 -19.86 13.60
C LEU A 157 1.00 -20.76 14.62
N CYS A 158 1.70 -21.80 14.17
CA CYS A 158 2.31 -22.79 15.07
C CYS A 158 3.62 -23.36 14.51
N GLY A 159 4.31 -24.14 15.35
CA GLY A 159 5.59 -24.74 15.00
C GLY A 159 6.77 -23.78 15.18
N PRO A 160 7.98 -24.17 14.74
CA PRO A 160 9.21 -23.41 14.96
C PRO A 160 9.27 -22.08 14.20
N LEU A 161 8.40 -21.90 13.19
CA LEU A 161 8.31 -20.69 12.36
C LEU A 161 7.06 -19.86 12.67
N ALA A 162 6.40 -20.11 13.81
CA ALA A 162 5.22 -19.35 14.22
C ALA A 162 5.55 -17.84 14.32
N GLY A 163 4.67 -17.02 13.74
CA GLY A 163 4.86 -15.58 13.62
C GLY A 163 5.41 -15.12 12.28
N SER A 164 6.08 -15.99 11.52
CA SER A 164 6.62 -15.63 10.22
C SER A 164 5.52 -15.44 9.18
N VAL A 165 5.76 -14.50 8.26
CA VAL A 165 4.86 -14.20 7.15
C VAL A 165 5.39 -14.87 5.89
N ILE A 166 4.50 -15.54 5.18
CA ILE A 166 4.78 -16.18 3.90
C ILE A 166 4.06 -15.47 2.77
N HIS A 167 4.64 -15.55 1.58
CA HIS A 167 4.00 -15.22 0.31
C HIS A 167 3.75 -16.51 -0.47
N ALA A 168 2.56 -16.65 -1.03
CA ALA A 168 2.20 -17.77 -1.89
C ALA A 168 1.31 -17.33 -3.06
N MET A 169 1.38 -18.13 -4.13
CA MET A 169 0.63 -17.96 -5.39
C MET A 169 -0.44 -19.05 -5.52
N GLY A 170 -1.36 -18.92 -6.47
CA GLY A 170 -2.39 -19.92 -6.74
C GLY A 170 -3.54 -19.90 -5.74
N ASP A 171 -3.95 -18.71 -5.28
CA ASP A 171 -5.09 -18.51 -4.37
C ASP A 171 -4.97 -19.24 -3.01
N GLY A 172 -3.76 -19.62 -2.59
CA GLY A 172 -3.61 -20.45 -1.39
C GLY A 172 -3.10 -21.86 -1.62
N ASP A 173 -3.09 -22.35 -2.85
CA ASP A 173 -2.74 -23.75 -3.11
C ASP A 173 -1.22 -23.96 -3.14
N PHE A 174 -0.68 -24.38 -1.98
CA PHE A 174 0.75 -24.66 -1.83
C PHE A 174 1.21 -25.86 -2.68
N LEU A 175 0.27 -26.67 -3.21
CA LEU A 175 0.58 -27.80 -4.08
C LEU A 175 0.95 -27.36 -5.50
N GLU A 176 0.53 -26.18 -5.94
CA GLU A 176 0.92 -25.61 -7.24
C GLU A 176 2.27 -24.90 -7.16
N THR A 177 2.43 -24.05 -6.13
CA THR A 177 3.65 -23.26 -5.91
C THR A 177 3.98 -23.24 -4.42
N PRO A 178 5.16 -23.78 -4.00
CA PRO A 178 5.56 -23.74 -2.60
C PRO A 178 5.63 -22.30 -2.06
N PRO A 179 5.20 -22.07 -0.81
CA PRO A 179 5.27 -20.76 -0.19
C PRO A 179 6.72 -20.35 0.10
N ALA A 180 6.96 -19.04 0.19
CA ALA A 180 8.24 -18.48 0.61
C ALA A 180 8.07 -17.61 1.85
N ILE A 181 8.97 -17.73 2.83
CA ILE A 181 9.02 -16.81 3.97
C ILE A 181 9.51 -15.44 3.47
N VAL A 182 8.76 -14.40 3.77
CA VAL A 182 9.07 -13.01 3.41
C VAL A 182 9.41 -12.14 4.61
N ALA A 183 9.09 -12.58 5.83
CA ALA A 183 9.53 -11.94 7.07
C ALA A 183 9.43 -12.90 8.26
N ASP A 184 10.24 -12.63 9.28
CA ASP A 184 10.25 -13.41 10.53
C ASP A 184 9.05 -13.11 11.44
N ASP A 185 8.48 -11.90 11.34
CA ASP A 185 7.29 -11.48 12.09
C ASP A 185 6.38 -10.51 11.33
N PHE A 186 5.11 -10.43 11.77
CA PHE A 186 4.08 -9.60 11.14
C PHE A 186 4.40 -8.10 11.12
N LEU A 187 4.94 -7.53 12.20
CA LEU A 187 5.20 -6.10 12.29
C LEU A 187 6.35 -5.71 11.36
N THR A 188 7.40 -6.53 11.31
CA THR A 188 8.53 -6.34 10.38
C THR A 188 8.07 -6.42 8.92
N TRP A 189 7.22 -7.40 8.58
CA TRP A 189 6.63 -7.50 7.24
C TRP A 189 5.83 -6.26 6.85
N TYR A 190 4.91 -5.82 7.73
CA TYR A 190 4.05 -4.68 7.46
C TYR A 190 4.84 -3.37 7.35
N GLU A 191 5.83 -3.19 8.21
CA GLU A 191 6.72 -2.05 8.18
C GLU A 191 7.59 -2.00 6.92
N ALA A 192 8.11 -3.15 6.45
CA ALA A 192 8.88 -3.22 5.22
C ALA A 192 8.06 -2.77 3.99
N TRP A 193 6.76 -3.05 3.96
CA TRP A 193 5.87 -2.52 2.93
C TRP A 193 5.74 -1.00 3.00
N LEU A 194 5.59 -0.43 4.20
CA LEU A 194 5.54 1.02 4.37
C LEU A 194 6.86 1.69 3.99
N ASP A 195 7.99 1.08 4.32
CA ASP A 195 9.31 1.57 3.90
C ASP A 195 9.48 1.54 2.40
N HIS A 196 8.93 0.53 1.75
CA HIS A 196 8.91 0.46 0.29
C HIS A 196 7.98 1.52 -0.33
N ALA A 197 6.81 1.74 0.27
CA ALA A 197 5.85 2.77 -0.16
C ALA A 197 6.38 4.20 0.04
N LEU A 198 7.13 4.43 1.12
CA LEU A 198 7.72 5.73 1.47
C LEU A 198 9.10 5.97 0.84
N GLY A 199 9.77 4.90 0.42
CA GLY A 199 11.06 4.97 -0.25
C GLY A 199 10.96 5.29 -1.75
N ASP A 200 12.05 5.05 -2.46
CA ASP A 200 12.16 5.26 -3.90
C ASP A 200 11.61 4.07 -4.73
N GLY A 201 10.91 3.11 -4.09
CA GLY A 201 10.95 1.69 -4.45
C GLY A 201 9.76 1.08 -5.20
N VAL A 202 8.53 1.57 -5.06
CA VAL A 202 7.43 1.07 -5.92
C VAL A 202 7.53 1.78 -7.27
N PRO A 203 7.52 1.09 -8.41
CA PRO A 203 7.30 1.75 -9.69
C PRO A 203 5.99 2.54 -9.59
N ARG A 204 6.07 3.87 -9.48
CA ARG A 204 4.94 4.81 -9.25
C ARG A 204 3.93 4.85 -10.41
N ALA A 205 4.09 3.95 -11.38
CA ALA A 205 3.14 3.68 -12.41
C ALA A 205 3.23 2.20 -12.76
N TRP A 206 2.15 1.46 -12.47
CA TRP A 206 1.91 0.22 -13.17
C TRP A 206 1.91 0.52 -14.67
N ARG A 207 2.82 -0.10 -15.42
CA ARG A 207 2.80 -0.07 -16.89
C ARG A 207 1.88 -1.19 -17.35
N ASP A 208 0.77 -0.83 -17.98
CA ASP A 208 -0.03 -1.79 -18.73
C ASP A 208 0.77 -2.22 -19.97
N PRO A 209 1.26 -3.47 -20.07
CA PRO A 209 2.03 -3.91 -21.22
C PRO A 209 1.17 -4.01 -22.51
N GLY A 210 -0.15 -3.90 -22.41
CA GLY A 210 -1.09 -4.03 -23.52
C GLY A 210 -1.65 -2.73 -24.08
N ARG A 211 -1.47 -1.57 -23.42
CA ARG A 211 -2.04 -0.29 -23.86
C ARG A 211 -0.96 0.71 -24.29
N GLY A 212 -1.12 1.24 -25.49
CA GLY A 212 -0.30 2.36 -25.98
C GLY A 212 -0.79 3.73 -25.46
N PRO A 213 0.03 4.79 -25.58
CA PRO A 213 -0.32 6.14 -25.13
C PRO A 213 -1.70 6.63 -25.62
N GLY A 214 -2.02 6.46 -26.90
CA GLY A 214 -3.29 6.92 -27.47
C GLY A 214 -4.51 6.29 -26.79
N GLN A 215 -4.49 4.98 -26.58
CA GLN A 215 -5.59 4.27 -25.92
C GLN A 215 -5.80 4.73 -24.48
N LEU A 216 -4.72 5.04 -23.74
CA LEU A 216 -4.82 5.57 -22.38
C LEU A 216 -5.50 6.95 -22.35
N PHE A 217 -5.21 7.81 -23.33
CA PHE A 217 -5.84 9.12 -23.44
C PHE A 217 -7.30 9.04 -23.93
N ASP A 218 -7.63 8.09 -24.80
CA ASP A 218 -9.01 7.79 -25.21
C ASP A 218 -9.84 7.32 -24.01
N ASP A 219 -9.30 6.40 -23.21
CA ASP A 219 -9.95 5.88 -22.00
C ASP A 219 -10.11 6.98 -20.92
N LEU A 220 -9.11 7.87 -20.80
CA LEU A 220 -9.19 9.05 -19.94
C LEU A 220 -10.29 10.00 -20.42
N ALA A 221 -10.38 10.30 -21.71
CA ALA A 221 -11.41 11.16 -22.30
C ALA A 221 -12.81 10.58 -22.07
N ALA A 222 -12.98 9.27 -22.26
CA ALA A 222 -14.22 8.57 -21.93
C ALA A 222 -14.57 8.69 -20.45
N GLY A 223 -13.58 8.60 -19.55
CA GLY A 223 -13.76 8.82 -18.12
C GLY A 223 -14.06 10.27 -17.72
N VAL A 224 -13.59 11.26 -18.48
CA VAL A 224 -13.92 12.69 -18.29
C VAL A 224 -15.34 13.01 -18.75
N ALA A 225 -15.79 12.39 -19.84
CA ALA A 225 -17.18 12.51 -20.31
C ALA A 225 -18.19 11.88 -19.32
N ASP A 226 -17.78 10.84 -18.59
CA ASP A 226 -18.57 10.23 -17.51
C ASP A 226 -18.18 10.80 -16.15
N ASP A 227 -18.88 11.86 -15.72
CA ASP A 227 -18.61 12.59 -14.48
C ASP A 227 -18.66 11.70 -13.21
N THR A 228 -19.31 10.53 -13.28
CA THR A 228 -19.42 9.59 -12.15
C THR A 228 -18.18 8.69 -11.97
N ALA A 229 -17.29 8.64 -12.96
CA ALA A 229 -16.17 7.69 -13.01
C ALA A 229 -14.84 8.25 -12.46
N ALA A 230 -14.86 8.96 -11.33
CA ALA A 230 -13.67 9.58 -10.72
C ALA A 230 -12.49 8.61 -10.53
N ARG A 231 -12.76 7.37 -10.09
CA ARG A 231 -11.74 6.34 -9.92
C ARG A 231 -11.12 5.89 -11.25
N ARG A 232 -11.94 5.78 -12.30
CA ARG A 232 -11.48 5.42 -13.66
C ARG A 232 -10.56 6.51 -14.22
N LYS A 233 -10.91 7.79 -14.05
CA LYS A 233 -10.06 8.93 -14.44
C LYS A 233 -8.69 8.86 -13.77
N ARG A 234 -8.68 8.72 -12.44
CA ARG A 234 -7.45 8.63 -11.66
C ARG A 234 -6.58 7.45 -12.09
N PHE A 235 -7.18 6.27 -12.28
CA PHE A 235 -6.47 5.09 -12.77
C PHE A 235 -5.75 5.36 -14.09
N HIS A 236 -6.42 5.90 -15.11
CA HIS A 236 -5.75 6.21 -16.38
C HIS A 236 -4.64 7.26 -16.25
N LEU A 237 -4.82 8.28 -15.40
CA LEU A 237 -3.78 9.27 -15.11
C LEU A 237 -2.57 8.64 -14.39
N GLN A 238 -2.76 7.62 -13.55
CA GLN A 238 -1.67 6.84 -12.98
C GLN A 238 -0.87 6.13 -14.08
N LEU A 239 -1.56 5.47 -15.03
CA LEU A 239 -0.92 4.75 -16.15
C LEU A 239 -0.11 5.68 -17.05
N ILE A 240 -0.65 6.85 -17.36
CA ILE A 240 0.03 7.88 -18.17
C ILE A 240 1.36 8.27 -17.52
N GLY A 241 1.46 8.26 -16.20
CA GLY A 241 2.71 8.47 -15.46
C GLY A 241 3.84 7.52 -15.81
N GLY A 242 3.52 6.30 -16.25
CA GLY A 242 4.49 5.28 -16.62
C GLY A 242 5.04 5.42 -18.02
N LEU A 243 4.48 6.31 -18.84
CA LEU A 243 4.88 6.50 -20.23
C LEU A 243 6.28 7.11 -20.34
N PRO A 244 7.05 6.75 -21.39
CA PRO A 244 8.39 7.29 -21.61
C PRO A 244 8.38 8.76 -22.03
N GLY A 245 7.26 9.27 -22.52
CA GLY A 245 7.08 10.65 -22.97
C GLY A 245 5.67 10.88 -23.50
N LEU A 246 5.30 12.15 -23.67
CA LEU A 246 4.03 12.59 -24.22
C LEU A 246 4.26 13.51 -25.43
N ASP A 247 3.36 13.46 -26.40
CA ASP A 247 3.36 14.40 -27.53
C ASP A 247 2.67 15.74 -27.17
N PRO A 248 2.80 16.78 -28.00
CA PRO A 248 2.22 18.09 -27.70
C PRO A 248 0.70 18.11 -27.57
N GLU A 249 -0.02 17.21 -28.26
CA GLU A 249 -1.49 17.12 -28.18
C GLU A 249 -1.92 16.54 -26.83
N GLN A 250 -1.22 15.49 -26.38
CA GLN A 250 -1.39 14.90 -25.05
C GLN A 250 -1.09 15.88 -23.92
N ILE A 251 -0.04 16.69 -24.06
CA ILE A 251 0.27 17.76 -23.10
C ILE A 251 -0.85 18.82 -23.07
N ALA A 252 -1.36 19.24 -24.23
CA ALA A 252 -2.46 20.20 -24.31
C ALA A 252 -3.75 19.66 -23.63
N LEU A 253 -4.05 18.36 -23.78
CA LEU A 253 -5.17 17.72 -23.10
C LEU A 253 -5.01 17.73 -21.57
N LEU A 254 -3.82 17.45 -21.04
CA LEU A 254 -3.56 17.54 -19.60
C LEU A 254 -3.74 18.96 -19.07
N GLN A 255 -3.31 19.98 -19.83
CA GLN A 255 -3.53 21.38 -19.49
C GLN A 255 -5.02 21.74 -19.47
N GLU A 256 -5.78 21.25 -20.45
CA GLU A 256 -7.23 21.43 -20.50
C GLU A 256 -7.90 20.80 -19.27
N TYR A 257 -7.64 19.53 -18.99
CA TYR A 257 -8.23 18.82 -17.85
C TYR A 257 -7.85 19.45 -16.51
N ARG A 258 -6.62 19.94 -16.35
CA ARG A 258 -6.23 20.72 -15.17
C ARG A 258 -7.14 21.93 -14.94
N ARG A 259 -7.61 22.58 -16.00
CA ARG A 259 -8.46 23.78 -15.94
C ARG A 259 -9.95 23.45 -15.82
N THR A 260 -10.41 22.37 -16.44
CA THR A 260 -11.84 22.07 -16.61
C THR A 260 -12.36 20.97 -15.68
N ALA A 261 -11.50 20.11 -15.14
CA ALA A 261 -11.94 19.00 -14.30
C ALA A 261 -12.57 19.49 -12.99
N ARG A 262 -13.74 18.93 -12.66
CA ARG A 262 -14.46 19.21 -11.41
C ARG A 262 -13.80 18.57 -10.19
N ASP A 263 -13.20 17.39 -10.36
CA ASP A 263 -12.48 16.68 -9.31
C ASP A 263 -11.11 17.34 -9.08
N GLU A 264 -10.87 17.81 -7.86
CA GLU A 264 -9.61 18.43 -7.45
C GLU A 264 -8.42 17.48 -7.58
N ARG A 265 -8.59 16.21 -7.22
CA ARG A 265 -7.50 15.22 -7.36
C ARG A 265 -7.12 14.99 -8.81
N VAL A 266 -8.08 15.08 -9.73
CA VAL A 266 -7.79 15.00 -11.18
C VAL A 266 -6.96 16.21 -11.62
N ARG A 267 -7.30 17.41 -11.16
CA ARG A 267 -6.53 18.62 -11.46
C ARG A 267 -5.10 18.55 -10.92
N ASP A 268 -4.94 18.06 -9.69
CA ASP A 268 -3.65 17.85 -9.05
C ASP A 268 -2.80 16.82 -9.80
N HIS A 269 -3.42 15.72 -10.24
CA HIS A 269 -2.72 14.65 -10.96
C HIS A 269 -2.27 15.10 -12.34
N CYS A 270 -3.11 15.85 -13.06
CA CYS A 270 -2.72 16.49 -14.31
C CYS A 270 -1.54 17.45 -14.09
N LEU A 271 -1.54 18.22 -13.00
CA LEU A 271 -0.42 19.10 -12.67
C LEU A 271 0.88 18.32 -12.39
N ALA A 272 0.81 17.21 -11.67
CA ALA A 272 1.98 16.34 -11.43
C ALA A 272 2.54 15.75 -12.74
N LEU A 273 1.67 15.31 -13.66
CA LEU A 273 2.07 14.81 -14.97
C LEU A 273 2.68 15.91 -15.84
N LEU A 274 2.14 17.13 -15.79
CA LEU A 274 2.75 18.27 -16.47
C LEU A 274 4.13 18.60 -15.91
N ALA A 275 4.32 18.54 -14.58
CA ALA A 275 5.65 18.70 -13.99
C ALA A 275 6.64 17.61 -14.46
N GLN A 276 6.16 16.38 -14.63
CA GLN A 276 6.95 15.23 -15.09
C GLN A 276 7.36 15.35 -16.58
N PHE A 277 6.41 15.69 -17.46
CA PHE A 277 6.61 15.64 -18.91
C PHE A 277 6.88 17.00 -19.57
N ASP A 278 6.59 18.11 -18.87
CA ASP A 278 6.87 19.49 -19.29
C ASP A 278 7.35 20.34 -18.09
N PRO A 279 8.55 20.02 -17.54
CA PRO A 279 9.07 20.67 -16.34
C PRO A 279 9.33 22.16 -16.53
N ASP A 280 9.71 22.60 -17.74
CA ASP A 280 10.04 23.99 -18.02
C ASP A 280 8.80 24.89 -17.96
N ALA A 281 7.67 24.46 -18.53
CA ALA A 281 6.42 25.21 -18.44
C ALA A 281 5.82 25.19 -17.02
N THR A 282 6.12 24.16 -16.24
CA THR A 282 5.56 23.98 -14.89
C THR A 282 6.41 24.66 -13.81
N ARG A 283 7.70 24.93 -14.07
CA ARG A 283 8.63 25.56 -13.12
C ARG A 283 8.15 26.89 -12.52
N PRO A 284 7.54 27.83 -13.28
CA PRO A 284 7.02 29.06 -12.70
C PRO A 284 5.92 28.82 -11.66
N LEU A 285 5.10 27.77 -11.81
CA LEU A 285 4.07 27.43 -10.82
C LEU A 285 4.69 26.93 -9.53
N LEU A 286 5.77 26.14 -9.63
CA LEU A 286 6.55 25.74 -8.47
C LEU A 286 7.13 26.99 -7.80
N ASP A 287 7.83 27.85 -8.52
CA ASP A 287 8.53 29.02 -7.96
C ASP A 287 7.60 29.97 -7.17
N HIS A 288 6.32 30.03 -7.49
CA HIS A 288 5.33 30.88 -6.81
C HIS A 288 4.42 30.13 -5.82
N ALA A 289 4.51 28.80 -5.72
CA ALA A 289 3.70 28.00 -4.80
C ALA A 289 4.03 28.29 -3.33
N THR A 290 3.04 28.69 -2.54
CA THR A 290 3.17 28.85 -1.08
C THR A 290 2.54 27.69 -0.31
N ASP A 291 1.77 26.85 -0.99
CA ASP A 291 1.05 25.72 -0.43
C ASP A 291 1.93 24.46 -0.41
N ALA A 292 2.04 23.83 0.77
CA ALA A 292 2.91 22.66 0.97
C ALA A 292 2.45 21.44 0.17
N LEU A 293 1.13 21.26 -0.02
CA LEU A 293 0.57 20.17 -0.81
C LEU A 293 0.86 20.38 -2.30
N LEU A 294 0.74 21.61 -2.80
CA LEU A 294 1.09 21.96 -4.17
C LEU A 294 2.58 21.73 -4.46
N ILE A 295 3.46 22.13 -3.55
CA ILE A 295 4.89 21.87 -3.65
C ILE A 295 5.14 20.36 -3.69
N HIS A 296 4.51 19.60 -2.79
CA HIS A 296 4.61 18.15 -2.75
C HIS A 296 4.17 17.48 -4.06
N ILE A 297 3.00 17.87 -4.60
CA ILE A 297 2.45 17.38 -5.87
C ILE A 297 3.44 17.56 -7.03
N LEU A 298 4.03 18.76 -7.14
CA LEU A 298 4.96 19.10 -8.22
C LEU A 298 6.27 18.31 -8.13
N VAL A 299 6.78 18.09 -6.92
CA VAL A 299 8.07 17.41 -6.69
C VAL A 299 7.92 15.88 -6.76
N THR A 300 6.74 15.33 -6.46
CA THR A 300 6.49 13.88 -6.43
C THR A 300 6.85 13.18 -7.75
N ARG A 301 6.73 13.87 -8.89
CA ARG A 301 6.99 13.29 -10.22
C ARG A 301 8.02 14.06 -11.08
N ALA A 302 8.66 15.08 -10.52
CA ALA A 302 9.67 15.86 -11.22
C ALA A 302 10.94 16.04 -10.35
N PRO A 303 11.79 15.00 -10.22
CA PRO A 303 13.02 15.08 -9.43
C PRO A 303 14.00 16.15 -9.93
N SER A 304 13.91 16.55 -11.21
CA SER A 304 14.68 17.67 -11.78
C SER A 304 14.37 19.02 -11.12
N LEU A 305 13.22 19.14 -10.44
CA LEU A 305 12.82 20.34 -9.70
C LEU A 305 13.34 20.34 -8.23
N THR A 306 13.96 19.25 -7.76
CA THR A 306 14.45 19.06 -6.37
C THR A 306 15.47 20.09 -5.87
N PRO A 307 16.40 20.64 -6.70
CA PRO A 307 17.33 21.67 -6.22
C PRO A 307 16.62 22.96 -5.74
N SER A 308 15.56 23.37 -6.45
CA SER A 308 14.73 24.52 -6.04
C SER A 308 13.91 24.21 -4.78
N PHE A 309 13.51 22.95 -4.61
CA PHE A 309 12.79 22.44 -3.44
C PHE A 309 13.62 22.45 -2.15
N THR A 310 14.85 21.93 -2.15
CA THR A 310 15.73 21.94 -0.96
C THR A 310 16.05 23.36 -0.51
N ASP A 311 16.33 24.25 -1.46
CA ASP A 311 16.59 25.67 -1.19
C ASP A 311 15.36 26.37 -0.61
N ARG A 312 14.16 26.03 -1.08
CA ARG A 312 12.91 26.60 -0.57
C ARG A 312 12.49 26.04 0.79
N LEU A 313 12.65 24.74 1.02
CA LEU A 313 12.51 24.12 2.34
C LEU A 313 13.46 24.78 3.36
N ASN A 314 14.69 25.08 2.94
CA ASN A 314 15.65 25.80 3.77
C ASN A 314 15.28 27.29 3.98
N GLN A 315 14.64 27.94 3.02
CA GLN A 315 14.06 29.29 3.18
C GLN A 315 12.81 29.31 4.08
N MET A 316 12.01 28.24 4.07
CA MET A 316 10.91 28.05 5.01
C MET A 316 11.44 27.75 6.43
N ARG A 317 12.53 26.98 6.55
CA ARG A 317 13.26 26.74 7.81
C ARG A 317 13.80 28.00 8.48
N THR A 318 14.17 29.01 7.70
CA THR A 318 14.78 30.25 8.22
C THR A 318 13.76 31.30 8.66
N LYS A 319 12.49 31.15 8.27
CA LYS A 319 11.37 31.95 8.79
C LYS A 319 10.67 31.18 9.91
N SER A 320 11.26 31.24 11.09
CA SER A 320 10.78 30.63 12.33
C SER A 320 9.29 30.94 12.61
N GLN A 321 8.42 29.95 12.37
CA GLN A 321 7.30 29.50 13.23
C GLN A 321 6.61 28.25 12.62
N ASP A 322 6.66 28.06 11.30
CA ASP A 322 5.87 27.03 10.57
C ASP A 322 6.51 25.63 10.55
N HIS A 323 7.68 25.45 11.18
CA HIS A 323 8.28 24.12 11.38
C HIS A 323 7.50 23.26 12.37
N ALA A 324 6.74 23.91 13.26
CA ALA A 324 5.77 23.22 14.08
C ALA A 324 4.66 22.63 13.21
N ASP A 325 4.26 23.25 12.09
CA ASP A 325 3.07 22.86 11.33
C ASP A 325 3.28 21.69 10.37
N ALA A 326 4.46 21.49 9.78
CA ALA A 326 4.72 20.28 8.97
C ALA A 326 4.88 19.03 9.86
N VAL A 327 5.40 19.20 11.08
CA VAL A 327 5.49 18.14 12.10
C VAL A 327 4.19 18.03 12.92
N ASP A 328 3.38 19.09 13.03
CA ASP A 328 2.05 19.07 13.65
C ASP A 328 0.97 18.59 12.68
N LEU A 329 1.16 18.69 11.36
CA LEU A 329 0.37 17.95 10.37
C LEU A 329 0.50 16.43 10.59
N ILE A 330 1.67 15.99 11.10
CA ILE A 330 1.96 14.60 11.50
C ILE A 330 1.45 14.30 12.93
N ARG A 331 1.09 15.30 13.76
CA ARG A 331 0.59 15.11 15.13
C ARG A 331 -0.92 15.32 15.32
N ARG A 332 -1.65 15.85 14.33
CA ARG A 332 -3.09 16.17 14.45
C ARG A 332 -4.00 15.49 13.41
N VAL A 333 -3.50 14.51 12.66
CA VAL A 333 -4.31 13.55 11.89
C VAL A 333 -4.18 12.19 12.57
#